data_AF-A0A524A0Y8-F1
#
_entry.id   AF-A0A524A0Y8-F1
#
_cell.length_a   1.000
_cell.length_b   1.000
_cell.length_c   1.000
_cell.angle_alpha   90.00
_cell.angle_beta   90.00
_cell.angle_gamma   90.00
#
_symmetry.space_group_name_H-M   'P 1'
#
loop_
_entity.id
_entity.type
_entity.pdbx_description
1 polymer ?
#
loop_
_entity_poly.entity_id
_entity_poly.type
_entity_poly.pdbx_seq_one_letter_code
_entity_poly.pdbx_strand_id
1 'polypeptide(L)'
;MPRKPLNRRQKGRPRRRVSRRQRETRARQSLITGTGLVLGLVVLVLGWGLYEQYVLHPRQPVATVAGEPIRRKTYQDMLRYRRWYYGNYLNRLEEQERELLASEESGALIQYIDQQIGQLKREVANLSVSVLEELIDDRLVRQECSRQGIAVSPEKVQLELEDQFGYERNPPAPAPVTDTLPITITATPTTVPMTEEEFLAQSAAWFRTMYDAAGFGESEYRRMLESMLYREKLEEVIRAGVP
;
A
#
# COMPACT_ATOMS: atom_id res chain seq x y z
N MET A 1 63.35 -16.31 84.71
CA MET A 1 62.27 -15.36 85.06
C MET A 1 62.84 -13.94 84.94
N PRO A 2 62.15 -12.94 84.36
CA PRO A 2 60.84 -12.49 84.85
C PRO A 2 59.77 -12.06 83.81
N ARG A 3 58.53 -12.43 84.13
CA ARG A 3 57.23 -11.69 84.13
C ARG A 3 56.81 -10.81 82.93
N LYS A 4 55.70 -11.25 82.29
CA LYS A 4 54.55 -10.49 81.68
C LYS A 4 54.10 -9.30 82.55
N PRO A 5 53.24 -8.31 82.11
CA PRO A 5 52.17 -8.39 81.08
C PRO A 5 52.01 -7.08 80.21
N LEU A 6 51.18 -6.98 79.16
CA LEU A 6 49.76 -6.55 79.23
C LEU A 6 49.12 -6.48 77.81
N ASN A 7 48.16 -7.37 77.59
CA ASN A 7 46.81 -7.10 77.09
C ASN A 7 46.58 -5.83 76.22
N ARG A 8 46.78 -5.94 74.89
CA ARG A 8 46.21 -4.98 73.94
C ARG A 8 44.78 -5.40 73.61
N ARG A 9 43.85 -4.72 74.26
CA ARG A 9 42.40 -4.75 74.05
C ARG A 9 42.06 -4.79 72.55
N GLN A 10 41.42 -5.88 72.12
CA GLN A 10 40.63 -5.88 70.90
C GLN A 10 39.47 -4.88 71.10
N LYS A 11 39.55 -3.73 70.42
CA LYS A 11 38.42 -2.82 70.26
C LYS A 11 37.39 -3.54 69.39
N GLY A 12 36.40 -4.17 70.04
CA GLY A 12 35.19 -4.61 69.35
C GLY A 12 34.55 -3.41 68.68
N ARG A 13 34.47 -3.42 67.34
CA ARG A 13 33.66 -2.45 66.60
C ARG A 13 32.22 -2.54 67.13
N PRO A 14 31.58 -1.43 67.52
CA PRO A 14 30.20 -1.48 67.96
C PRO A 14 29.35 -1.98 66.78
N ARG A 15 28.69 -3.13 66.95
CA ARG A 15 27.70 -3.64 66.01
C ARG A 15 26.59 -2.60 65.91
N ARG A 16 26.60 -1.85 64.81
CA ARG A 16 25.63 -0.81 64.46
C ARG A 16 24.23 -1.41 64.50
N ARG A 17 23.49 -1.17 65.59
CA ARG A 17 22.08 -1.58 65.72
C ARG A 17 21.25 -0.69 64.81
N VAL A 18 20.99 -1.19 63.61
CA VAL A 18 20.09 -0.54 62.65
C VAL A 18 18.67 -0.62 63.22
N SER A 19 18.08 0.54 63.50
CA SER A 19 16.70 0.69 63.96
C SER A 19 15.73 -0.04 63.03
N ARG A 20 14.74 -0.76 63.59
CA ARG A 20 13.71 -1.49 62.80
C ARG A 20 13.07 -0.61 61.72
N ARG A 21 12.90 0.68 61.99
CA ARG A 21 12.37 1.70 61.05
C ARG A 21 13.25 1.94 59.81
N GLN A 22 14.58 1.80 59.92
CA GLN A 22 15.50 1.97 58.78
C GLN A 22 15.59 0.73 57.88
N ARG A 23 15.13 -0.44 58.36
CA ARG A 23 15.02 -1.65 57.51
C ARG A 23 13.80 -1.57 56.60
N GLU A 24 12.69 -1.00 57.09
CA GLU A 24 11.47 -0.83 56.30
C GLU A 24 11.64 0.14 55.13
N THR A 25 12.34 1.27 55.32
CA THR A 25 12.55 2.24 54.24
C THR A 25 13.46 1.69 53.14
N ARG A 26 14.49 0.91 53.49
CA ARG A 26 15.35 0.23 52.50
C ARG A 26 14.60 -0.85 51.75
N ALA A 27 13.78 -1.64 52.45
CA ALA A 27 12.93 -2.65 51.81
C ALA A 27 11.94 -2.01 50.84
N ARG A 28 11.32 -0.88 51.23
CA ARG A 28 10.41 -0.11 50.37
C ARG A 28 11.12 0.49 49.16
N GLN A 29 12.30 1.06 49.33
CA GLN A 29 13.08 1.62 48.22
C GLN A 29 13.51 0.53 47.24
N SER A 30 14.02 -0.62 47.70
CA SER A 30 14.38 -1.73 46.81
C SER A 30 13.19 -2.32 46.06
N LEU A 31 12.00 -2.31 46.67
CA LEU A 31 10.76 -2.74 46.02
C LEU A 31 10.41 -1.81 44.85
N ILE A 32 10.46 -0.50 45.07
CA ILE A 32 10.14 0.50 44.04
C ILE A 32 11.17 0.43 42.89
N THR A 33 12.48 0.34 43.20
CA THR A 33 13.51 0.22 42.17
C THR A 33 13.38 -1.09 41.39
N GLY A 34 13.04 -2.19 42.06
CA GLY A 34 12.80 -3.49 41.43
C GLY A 34 11.61 -3.44 40.46
N THR A 35 10.47 -2.90 40.89
CA THR A 35 9.28 -2.74 40.05
C THR A 35 9.54 -1.82 38.86
N GLY A 36 10.24 -0.70 39.06
CA GLY A 36 10.62 0.21 37.98
C GLY A 36 11.53 -0.43 36.94
N LEU A 37 12.48 -1.26 37.38
CA LEU A 37 13.39 -1.98 36.48
C LEU A 37 12.65 -3.05 35.66
N VAL A 38 11.73 -3.79 36.28
CA VAL A 38 10.89 -4.77 35.57
C VAL A 38 9.97 -4.08 34.56
N LEU A 39 9.31 -2.98 34.94
CA LEU A 39 8.49 -2.18 34.02
C LEU A 39 9.31 -1.63 32.85
N GLY A 40 10.50 -1.10 33.12
CA GLY A 40 11.41 -0.63 32.08
C GLY A 40 11.82 -1.74 31.11
N LEU A 41 12.13 -2.94 31.62
CA LEU A 41 12.44 -4.10 30.79
C LEU A 41 11.26 -4.53 29.91
N VAL A 42 10.04 -4.53 30.45
CA VAL A 42 8.83 -4.85 29.69
C VAL A 42 8.62 -3.84 28.55
N VAL A 43 8.76 -2.54 28.82
CA VAL A 43 8.65 -1.50 27.79
C VAL A 43 9.74 -1.64 26.73
N LEU A 44 10.96 -2.00 27.12
CA LEU A 44 12.09 -2.19 26.20
C LEU A 44 11.86 -3.39 25.27
N VAL A 45 11.37 -4.52 25.80
CA VAL A 45 11.01 -5.70 25.00
C VAL A 45 9.84 -5.42 24.06
N LEU A 46 8.79 -4.73 24.53
CA LEU A 46 7.67 -4.32 23.70
C LEU A 46 8.11 -3.35 22.59
N GLY A 47 8.96 -2.37 22.93
CA GLY A 47 9.54 -1.43 21.98
C GLY A 47 10.43 -2.13 20.94
N TRP A 48 11.20 -3.14 21.35
CA TRP A 48 12.01 -3.95 20.44
C TRP A 48 11.14 -4.76 19.48
N GLY A 49 10.08 -5.41 19.96
CA GLY A 49 9.13 -6.13 19.11
C GLY A 49 8.42 -5.22 18.11
N LEU A 50 7.99 -4.04 18.54
CA LEU A 50 7.42 -3.02 17.65
C LEU A 50 8.43 -2.50 16.64
N TYR A 51 9.69 -2.29 17.04
CA TYR A 51 10.76 -1.86 16.15
C TYR A 51 11.06 -2.90 15.07
N GLU A 52 11.19 -4.17 15.45
CA GLU A 52 11.48 -5.24 14.49
C GLU A 52 10.33 -5.50 13.51
N GLN A 53 9.08 -5.44 14.00
CA GLN A 53 7.87 -5.63 13.19
C GLN A 53 7.59 -4.44 12.26
N TYR A 54 7.81 -3.20 12.71
CA TYR A 54 7.43 -2.00 11.96
C TYR A 54 8.58 -1.41 11.12
N VAL A 55 9.85 -1.68 11.46
CA VAL A 55 11.01 -1.01 10.84
C VAL A 55 11.93 -1.96 10.07
N LEU A 56 12.11 -3.22 10.50
CA LEU A 56 12.99 -4.19 9.82
C LEU A 56 12.27 -5.06 8.79
N HIS A 57 11.14 -5.67 9.14
CA HIS A 57 10.39 -6.56 8.24
C HIS A 57 9.97 -5.93 6.88
N PRO A 58 9.70 -4.61 6.76
CA PRO A 58 9.37 -3.97 5.48
C PRO A 58 10.56 -3.77 4.52
N ARG A 59 11.81 -3.93 4.98
CA ARG A 59 13.03 -3.56 4.23
C ARG A 59 13.73 -4.69 3.49
N GLN A 60 13.27 -5.93 3.64
CA GLN A 60 13.86 -7.06 2.92
C GLN A 60 13.41 -7.03 1.44
N PRO A 61 14.34 -7.08 0.47
CA PRO A 61 13.99 -7.09 -0.95
C PRO A 61 13.39 -8.44 -1.35
N VAL A 62 12.38 -8.40 -2.23
CA VAL A 62 11.80 -9.61 -2.85
C VAL A 62 12.60 -10.00 -4.09
N ALA A 63 13.12 -9.01 -4.81
CA ALA A 63 14.03 -9.17 -5.94
C ALA A 63 14.95 -7.94 -6.05
N THR A 64 16.08 -8.09 -6.74
CA THR A 64 16.98 -6.98 -7.09
C THR A 64 17.12 -6.88 -8.60
N VAL A 65 16.82 -5.72 -9.17
CA VAL A 65 16.87 -5.47 -10.62
C VAL A 65 18.00 -4.48 -10.89
N ALA A 66 19.05 -4.94 -11.58
CA ALA A 66 20.24 -4.14 -11.89
C ALA A 66 20.85 -3.37 -10.69
N GLY A 67 20.80 -3.98 -9.50
CA GLY A 67 21.33 -3.38 -8.25
C GLY A 67 20.31 -2.57 -7.43
N GLU A 68 19.10 -2.32 -7.95
CA GLU A 68 18.02 -1.70 -7.18
C GLU A 68 17.08 -2.73 -6.54
N PRO A 69 16.78 -2.62 -5.23
CA PRO A 69 15.89 -3.55 -4.55
C PRO A 69 14.41 -3.23 -4.78
N ILE A 70 13.63 -4.24 -5.19
CA ILE A 70 12.17 -4.23 -5.10
C ILE A 70 11.78 -4.58 -3.65
N ARG A 71 11.27 -3.58 -2.92
CA ARG A 71 10.92 -3.73 -1.50
C ARG A 71 9.69 -4.63 -1.34
N ARG A 72 9.71 -5.48 -0.32
CA ARG A 72 8.56 -6.34 0.04
C ARG A 72 7.27 -5.57 0.22
N LYS A 73 7.32 -4.41 0.89
CA LYS A 73 6.15 -3.56 1.08
C LYS A 73 5.49 -3.20 -0.26
N THR A 74 6.29 -2.72 -1.23
CA THR A 74 5.78 -2.36 -2.56
C THR A 74 5.12 -3.53 -3.27
N TYR A 75 5.74 -4.71 -3.22
CA TYR A 75 5.15 -5.94 -3.78
C TYR A 75 3.84 -6.31 -3.09
N GLN A 76 3.80 -6.29 -1.76
CA GLN A 76 2.59 -6.63 -1.00
C GLN A 76 1.45 -5.63 -1.22
N ASP A 77 1.77 -4.33 -1.26
CA ASP A 77 0.79 -3.27 -1.48
C ASP A 77 0.16 -3.41 -2.88
N MET A 78 0.98 -3.60 -3.93
CA MET A 78 0.50 -3.84 -5.29
C MET A 78 -0.31 -5.13 -5.39
N LEU A 79 0.14 -6.22 -4.76
CA LEU A 79 -0.58 -7.49 -4.78
C LEU A 79 -1.96 -7.39 -4.10
N ARG A 80 -2.06 -6.68 -2.97
CA ARG A 80 -3.36 -6.45 -2.31
C ARG A 80 -4.29 -5.63 -3.20
N TYR A 81 -3.78 -4.56 -3.82
CA TYR A 81 -4.54 -3.73 -4.76
C TYR A 81 -5.06 -4.58 -5.93
N ARG A 82 -4.17 -5.32 -6.60
CA ARG A 82 -4.56 -6.16 -7.75
C ARG A 82 -5.58 -7.22 -7.36
N ARG A 83 -5.41 -7.89 -6.21
CA ARG A 83 -6.40 -8.87 -5.70
C ARG A 83 -7.76 -8.23 -5.46
N TRP A 84 -7.78 -7.05 -4.85
CA TRP A 84 -9.02 -6.31 -4.63
C TRP A 84 -9.66 -5.90 -5.96
N TYR A 85 -8.89 -5.33 -6.88
CA TYR A 85 -9.37 -4.90 -8.20
C TYR A 85 -10.02 -6.05 -8.98
N TYR A 86 -9.28 -7.15 -9.17
CA TYR A 86 -9.81 -8.32 -9.88
C TYR A 86 -10.92 -9.03 -9.12
N GLY A 87 -10.87 -9.02 -7.79
CA GLY A 87 -11.95 -9.58 -6.96
C GLY A 87 -13.27 -8.83 -7.13
N ASN A 88 -13.25 -7.49 -7.17
CA ASN A 88 -14.46 -6.71 -7.46
C ASN A 88 -14.99 -6.96 -8.87
N TYR A 89 -14.10 -7.07 -9.85
CA TYR A 89 -14.50 -7.38 -11.22
C TYR A 89 -15.13 -8.77 -11.32
N LEU A 90 -14.55 -9.77 -10.66
CA LEU A 90 -15.09 -11.12 -10.55
C LEU A 90 -16.47 -11.13 -9.90
N ASN A 91 -16.63 -10.41 -8.78
CA ASN A 91 -17.91 -10.32 -8.06
C ASN A 91 -19.02 -9.72 -8.95
N ARG A 92 -18.70 -8.71 -9.76
CA ARG A 92 -19.65 -8.11 -10.72
C ARG A 92 -20.09 -9.13 -11.79
N LEU A 93 -19.16 -9.93 -12.31
CA LEU A 93 -19.48 -10.97 -13.29
C LEU A 93 -20.34 -12.09 -12.68
N GLU A 94 -20.02 -12.54 -11.46
CA GLU A 94 -20.79 -13.57 -10.75
C GLU A 94 -22.19 -13.06 -10.33
N GLU A 95 -22.36 -11.76 -10.11
CA GLU A 95 -23.68 -11.15 -9.88
C GLU A 95 -24.50 -11.10 -11.18
N GLN A 96 -23.88 -10.66 -12.28
CA GLN A 96 -24.53 -10.66 -13.60
C GLN A 96 -24.94 -12.07 -14.03
N GLU A 97 -24.10 -13.08 -13.79
CA GLU A 97 -24.43 -14.49 -14.03
C GLU A 97 -25.65 -14.93 -13.24
N ARG A 98 -25.72 -14.61 -11.94
CA ARG A 98 -26.86 -14.95 -11.07
C ARG A 98 -28.17 -14.29 -11.52
N GLU A 99 -28.11 -13.03 -11.95
CA GLU A 99 -29.27 -12.33 -12.52
C GLU A 99 -29.76 -13.01 -13.80
N LEU A 100 -28.83 -13.43 -14.67
CA LEU A 100 -29.15 -14.09 -15.92
C LEU A 100 -29.66 -15.52 -15.72
N LEU A 101 -29.14 -16.26 -14.75
CA LEU A 101 -29.67 -17.58 -14.37
C LEU A 101 -31.10 -17.49 -13.82
N ALA A 102 -31.46 -16.36 -13.21
CA ALA A 102 -32.84 -16.08 -12.80
C ALA A 102 -33.76 -15.71 -13.98
N SER A 103 -33.19 -15.32 -15.12
CA SER A 103 -33.92 -15.08 -16.38
C SER A 103 -33.80 -16.32 -17.30
N GLU A 104 -34.88 -17.05 -17.56
CA GLU A 104 -34.85 -18.31 -18.34
C GLU A 104 -34.38 -18.18 -19.82
N GLU A 105 -34.08 -16.96 -20.30
CA GLU A 105 -33.86 -16.62 -21.72
C GLU A 105 -32.38 -16.69 -22.18
N SER A 106 -31.41 -16.90 -21.29
CA SER A 106 -30.04 -16.42 -21.53
C SER A 106 -28.92 -17.48 -21.57
N GLY A 107 -29.20 -18.73 -21.97
CA GLY A 107 -28.23 -19.84 -21.91
C GLY A 107 -26.88 -19.62 -22.64
N ALA A 108 -26.88 -18.99 -23.83
CA ALA A 108 -25.65 -18.70 -24.56
C ALA A 108 -24.83 -17.58 -23.91
N LEU A 109 -25.49 -16.61 -23.26
CA LEU A 109 -24.84 -15.50 -22.58
C LEU A 109 -24.18 -15.95 -21.28
N ILE A 110 -24.84 -16.86 -20.55
CA ILE A 110 -24.30 -17.51 -19.36
C ILE A 110 -22.99 -18.24 -19.70
N GLN A 111 -22.97 -19.03 -20.79
CA GLN A 111 -21.75 -19.73 -21.21
C GLN A 111 -20.58 -18.77 -21.53
N TYR A 112 -20.87 -17.60 -22.10
CA TYR A 112 -19.85 -16.58 -22.37
C TYR A 112 -19.29 -15.96 -21.07
N ILE A 113 -20.15 -15.67 -20.09
CA ILE A 113 -19.74 -15.16 -18.78
C ILE A 113 -18.91 -16.21 -18.03
N ASP A 114 -19.31 -17.48 -18.05
CA ASP A 114 -18.57 -18.59 -17.45
C ASP A 114 -17.14 -18.68 -18.00
N GLN A 115 -16.98 -18.55 -19.32
CA GLN A 115 -15.65 -18.55 -19.94
C GLN A 115 -14.78 -17.40 -19.44
N GLN A 116 -15.35 -16.19 -19.31
CA GLN A 116 -14.65 -15.02 -18.78
C GLN A 116 -14.28 -15.20 -17.30
N ILE A 117 -15.21 -15.67 -16.47
CA ILE A 117 -14.97 -15.98 -15.05
C ILE A 117 -13.83 -17.00 -14.92
N GLY A 118 -13.85 -18.05 -15.75
CA GLY A 118 -12.80 -19.07 -15.75
C GLY A 118 -11.43 -18.53 -16.15
N GLN A 119 -11.35 -17.63 -17.13
CA GLN A 119 -10.11 -16.95 -17.52
C GLN A 119 -9.59 -16.06 -16.39
N LEU A 120 -10.47 -15.21 -15.84
CA LEU A 120 -10.14 -14.29 -14.77
C LEU A 120 -9.66 -15.01 -13.50
N LYS A 121 -10.31 -16.12 -13.12
CA LYS A 121 -9.90 -16.96 -11.99
C LYS A 121 -8.47 -17.50 -12.17
N ARG A 122 -8.06 -17.85 -13.39
CA ARG A 122 -6.69 -18.29 -13.67
C ARG A 122 -5.68 -17.14 -13.58
N GLU A 123 -6.05 -15.95 -14.06
CA GLU A 123 -5.21 -14.75 -13.93
C GLU A 123 -5.01 -14.38 -12.45
N VAL A 124 -6.07 -14.38 -11.66
CA VAL A 124 -6.01 -14.14 -10.20
C VAL A 124 -5.14 -15.18 -9.49
N ALA A 125 -5.19 -16.45 -9.92
CA ALA A 125 -4.34 -17.51 -9.35
C ALA A 125 -2.84 -17.27 -9.63
N ASN A 126 -2.50 -16.69 -10.78
CA ASN A 126 -1.12 -16.38 -11.18
C ASN A 126 -0.65 -14.98 -10.78
N LEU A 127 -1.52 -14.19 -10.14
CA LEU A 127 -1.31 -12.77 -9.90
C LEU A 127 -0.02 -12.45 -9.12
N SER A 128 0.42 -13.33 -8.22
CA SER A 128 1.68 -13.13 -7.50
C SER A 128 2.90 -13.05 -8.43
N VAL A 129 2.91 -13.86 -9.49
CA VAL A 129 4.00 -13.87 -10.46
C VAL A 129 3.88 -12.64 -11.35
N SER A 130 2.68 -12.37 -11.87
CA SER A 130 2.40 -11.21 -12.74
C SER A 130 2.74 -9.88 -12.07
N VAL A 131 2.42 -9.71 -10.78
CA VAL A 131 2.77 -8.48 -10.03
C VAL A 131 4.27 -8.34 -9.83
N LEU A 132 4.99 -9.45 -9.63
CA LEU A 132 6.44 -9.41 -9.52
C LEU A 132 7.07 -9.00 -10.86
N GLU A 133 6.62 -9.60 -11.96
CA GLU A 133 7.06 -9.27 -13.32
C GLU A 133 6.76 -7.80 -13.65
N GLU A 134 5.55 -7.32 -13.35
CA GLU A 134 5.15 -5.92 -13.52
C GLU A 134 6.12 -4.97 -12.79
N LEU A 135 6.45 -5.26 -11.52
CA LEU A 135 7.38 -4.44 -10.74
C LEU A 135 8.82 -4.51 -11.25
N ILE A 136 9.23 -5.62 -11.86
CA ILE A 136 10.54 -5.77 -12.50
C ILE A 136 10.58 -4.92 -13.76
N ASP A 137 9.58 -5.05 -14.63
CA ASP A 137 9.49 -4.29 -15.87
C ASP A 137 9.44 -2.79 -15.60
N ASP A 138 8.64 -2.36 -14.62
CA ASP A 138 8.58 -0.96 -14.20
C ASP A 138 9.95 -0.41 -13.78
N ARG A 139 10.78 -1.24 -13.13
CA ARG A 139 12.15 -0.84 -12.77
C ARG A 139 13.02 -0.71 -13.99
N LEU A 140 12.97 -1.68 -14.90
CA LEU A 140 13.73 -1.65 -16.14
C LEU A 140 13.35 -0.45 -17.01
N VAL A 141 12.06 -0.19 -17.17
CA VAL A 141 11.52 0.96 -17.91
C VAL A 141 12.00 2.27 -17.29
N ARG A 142 11.90 2.44 -15.97
CA ARG A 142 12.37 3.67 -15.31
C ARG A 142 13.88 3.88 -15.44
N GLN A 143 14.66 2.81 -15.37
CA GLN A 143 16.11 2.86 -15.59
C GLN A 143 16.43 3.29 -17.02
N GLU A 144 15.72 2.72 -17.99
CA GLU A 144 15.92 3.02 -19.40
C GLU A 144 15.47 4.45 -19.76
N CYS A 145 14.32 4.88 -19.26
CA CYS A 145 13.88 6.28 -19.36
C CYS A 145 14.90 7.24 -18.74
N SER A 146 15.44 6.93 -17.56
CA SER A 146 16.46 7.75 -16.91
C SER A 146 17.75 7.81 -17.74
N ARG A 147 18.16 6.69 -18.34
CA ARG A 147 19.32 6.60 -19.25
C ARG A 147 19.13 7.47 -20.50
N GLN A 148 17.91 7.57 -21.00
CA GLN A 148 17.55 8.36 -22.18
C GLN A 148 17.11 9.80 -21.85
N GLY A 149 17.13 10.20 -20.56
CA GLY A 149 16.68 11.54 -20.14
C GLY A 149 15.18 11.78 -20.26
N ILE A 150 14.37 10.72 -20.34
CA ILE A 150 12.92 10.77 -20.42
C ILE A 150 12.36 10.95 -19.01
N ALA A 151 11.62 12.03 -18.77
CA ALA A 151 10.93 12.31 -17.51
C ALA A 151 9.42 12.44 -17.72
N VAL A 152 8.63 11.96 -16.77
CA VAL A 152 7.17 12.19 -16.71
C VAL A 152 6.89 13.34 -15.74
N SER A 153 6.13 14.34 -16.17
CA SER A 153 5.75 15.46 -15.31
C SER A 153 4.58 15.10 -14.40
N PRO A 154 4.49 15.67 -13.18
CA PRO A 154 3.32 15.49 -12.32
C PRO A 154 2.00 15.92 -12.96
N GLU A 155 2.05 16.94 -13.82
CA GLU A 155 0.90 17.40 -14.62
C GLU A 155 0.35 16.29 -15.52
N LYS A 156 1.22 15.50 -16.18
CA LYS A 156 0.76 14.38 -17.02
C LYS A 156 0.12 13.27 -16.19
N VAL A 157 0.66 12.99 -15.01
CA VAL A 157 0.07 12.02 -14.08
C VAL A 157 -1.30 12.52 -13.58
N GLN A 158 -1.46 13.83 -13.37
CA GLN A 158 -2.73 14.41 -12.99
C GLN A 158 -3.75 14.36 -14.13
N LEU A 159 -3.34 14.67 -15.36
CA LEU A 159 -4.23 14.56 -16.53
C LEU A 159 -4.67 13.11 -16.76
N GLU A 160 -3.76 12.15 -16.63
CA GLU A 160 -4.09 10.73 -16.71
C GLU A 160 -5.07 10.32 -15.59
N LEU A 161 -4.85 10.82 -14.37
CA LEU A 161 -5.78 10.58 -13.28
C LEU A 161 -7.16 11.18 -13.56
N GLU A 162 -7.23 12.36 -14.15
CA GLU A 162 -8.49 13.02 -14.51
C GLU A 162 -9.23 12.24 -15.60
N ASP A 163 -8.51 11.76 -16.63
CA ASP A 163 -9.05 10.93 -17.72
C ASP A 163 -9.65 9.62 -17.21
N GLN A 164 -9.01 8.96 -16.23
CA GLN A 164 -9.53 7.74 -15.60
C GLN A 164 -10.91 7.93 -14.95
N PHE A 165 -11.26 9.15 -14.55
CA PHE A 165 -12.56 9.49 -13.98
C PHE A 165 -13.49 10.17 -15.01
N GLY A 166 -13.02 10.42 -16.24
CA GLY A 166 -13.76 11.13 -17.28
C GLY A 166 -13.88 12.64 -17.02
N TYR A 167 -12.94 13.22 -16.25
CA TYR A 167 -12.87 14.66 -16.05
C TYR A 167 -12.07 15.30 -17.18
N GLU A 168 -12.72 16.17 -17.95
CA GLU A 168 -12.05 17.02 -18.94
C GLU A 168 -11.99 18.44 -18.41
N ARG A 169 -10.78 18.99 -18.19
CA ARG A 169 -10.60 20.38 -17.73
C ARG A 169 -11.24 21.42 -18.66
N ASN A 170 -11.26 21.13 -19.97
CA ASN A 170 -11.83 21.99 -21.01
C ASN A 170 -12.74 21.15 -21.92
N PRO A 171 -13.98 20.85 -21.49
CA PRO A 171 -14.89 20.10 -22.33
C PRO A 171 -15.23 20.94 -23.57
N PRO A 172 -15.37 20.33 -24.76
CA PRO A 172 -15.88 21.05 -25.92
C PRO A 172 -17.25 21.64 -25.58
N ALA A 173 -17.46 22.92 -25.93
CA ALA A 173 -18.73 23.58 -25.69
C ALA A 173 -19.88 22.71 -26.27
N PRO A 174 -20.98 22.49 -25.52
CA PRO A 174 -22.09 21.71 -26.04
C PRO A 174 -22.53 22.33 -27.36
N ALA A 175 -22.43 21.55 -28.44
CA ALA A 175 -22.86 22.02 -29.75
C ALA A 175 -24.35 22.40 -29.65
N PRO A 176 -24.77 23.60 -30.12
CA PRO A 176 -26.18 23.95 -30.12
C PRO A 176 -26.92 22.95 -31.01
N VAL A 177 -27.81 22.17 -30.40
CA VAL A 177 -28.78 21.33 -31.11
C VAL A 177 -29.65 22.26 -31.96
N THR A 178 -29.34 22.33 -33.25
CA THR A 178 -30.21 23.00 -34.23
C THR A 178 -31.21 21.94 -34.67
N ASP A 179 -32.44 22.01 -34.15
CA ASP A 179 -33.57 21.20 -34.59
C ASP A 179 -33.78 21.39 -36.09
N THR A 180 -33.28 20.46 -36.92
CA THR A 180 -33.63 20.42 -38.35
C THR A 180 -33.59 18.97 -38.86
N LEU A 181 -34.79 18.45 -39.09
CA LEU A 181 -35.22 17.24 -39.83
C LEU A 181 -35.39 15.91 -39.04
N PRO A 182 -36.51 15.19 -39.23
CA PRO A 182 -36.74 13.88 -38.63
C PRO A 182 -36.00 12.84 -39.46
N ILE A 183 -34.80 12.49 -39.04
CA ILE A 183 -34.14 11.25 -39.43
C ILE A 183 -33.97 10.46 -38.13
N THR A 184 -34.42 9.22 -38.11
CA THR A 184 -34.28 8.29 -36.97
C THR A 184 -32.81 7.92 -36.81
N ILE A 185 -32.03 8.82 -36.21
CA ILE A 185 -30.72 8.54 -35.65
C ILE A 185 -30.94 8.32 -34.16
N THR A 186 -30.69 7.11 -33.70
CA THR A 186 -30.58 6.78 -32.27
C THR A 186 -29.66 7.81 -31.63
N ALA A 187 -30.20 8.65 -30.76
CA ALA A 187 -29.43 9.66 -30.05
C ALA A 187 -28.27 8.96 -29.32
N THR A 188 -27.04 9.24 -29.74
CA THR A 188 -25.87 8.89 -28.93
C THR A 188 -26.03 9.65 -27.61
N PRO A 189 -26.03 8.98 -26.45
CA PRO A 189 -26.18 9.66 -25.17
C PRO A 189 -25.05 10.69 -25.05
N THR A 190 -25.41 11.97 -25.07
CA THR A 190 -24.48 13.06 -24.78
C THR A 190 -24.18 12.96 -23.28
N THR A 191 -23.04 12.36 -22.95
CA THR A 191 -22.51 12.32 -21.58
C THR A 191 -22.30 13.76 -21.13
N VAL A 192 -22.98 14.17 -20.06
CA VAL A 192 -22.71 15.45 -19.40
C VAL A 192 -21.26 15.41 -18.92
N PRO A 193 -20.41 16.38 -19.31
CA PRO A 193 -19.02 16.42 -18.85
C PRO A 193 -19.02 16.55 -17.32
N MET A 194 -18.26 15.70 -16.64
CA MET A 194 -18.16 15.73 -15.19
C MET A 194 -17.55 17.06 -14.73
N THR A 195 -18.12 17.67 -13.69
CA THR A 195 -17.60 18.91 -13.12
C THR A 195 -16.36 18.66 -12.25
N GLU A 196 -15.57 19.71 -11.99
CA GLU A 196 -14.39 19.61 -11.11
C GLU A 196 -14.77 19.16 -9.69
N GLU A 197 -15.88 19.67 -9.17
CA GLU A 197 -16.38 19.32 -7.84
C GLU A 197 -16.81 17.84 -7.77
N GLU A 198 -17.50 17.34 -8.80
CA GLU A 198 -17.86 15.93 -8.91
C GLU A 198 -16.63 15.04 -9.02
N PHE A 199 -15.63 15.43 -9.80
CA PHE A 199 -14.35 14.74 -9.88
C PHE A 199 -13.67 14.61 -8.52
N LEU A 200 -13.54 15.72 -7.78
CA LEU A 200 -12.91 15.72 -6.46
C LEU A 200 -13.67 14.85 -5.47
N ALA A 201 -15.01 14.89 -5.47
CA ALA A 201 -15.83 14.07 -4.59
C ALA A 201 -15.72 12.58 -4.95
N GLN A 202 -15.82 12.22 -6.23
CA GLN A 202 -15.78 10.84 -6.70
C GLN A 202 -14.40 10.21 -6.50
N SER A 203 -13.33 10.94 -6.87
CA SER A 203 -11.95 10.47 -6.69
C SER A 203 -11.62 10.27 -5.21
N ALA A 204 -12.01 11.20 -4.33
CA ALA A 204 -11.80 11.05 -2.89
C ALA A 204 -12.55 9.83 -2.32
N ALA A 205 -13.80 9.60 -2.73
CA ALA A 205 -14.58 8.44 -2.30
C ALA A 205 -13.96 7.12 -2.80
N TRP A 206 -13.48 7.11 -4.04
CA TRP A 206 -12.83 5.95 -4.63
C TRP A 206 -11.51 5.61 -3.94
N PHE A 207 -10.64 6.61 -3.73
CA PHE A 207 -9.38 6.40 -3.01
C PHE A 207 -9.59 5.95 -1.57
N ARG A 208 -10.63 6.48 -0.90
CA ARG A 208 -11.00 6.00 0.44
C ARG A 208 -11.39 4.52 0.42
N THR A 209 -12.25 4.12 -0.52
CA THR A 209 -12.69 2.74 -0.65
C THR A 209 -11.52 1.79 -0.95
N MET A 210 -10.61 2.22 -1.84
CA MET A 210 -9.41 1.46 -2.18
C MET A 210 -8.45 1.35 -0.98
N TYR A 211 -8.28 2.44 -0.22
CA TYR A 211 -7.43 2.43 0.96
C TYR A 211 -8.01 1.53 2.05
N ASP A 212 -9.32 1.61 2.31
CA ASP A 212 -10.00 0.80 3.32
C ASP A 212 -9.96 -0.70 2.96
N ALA A 213 -10.06 -1.04 1.67
CA ALA A 213 -10.11 -2.43 1.24
C ALA A 213 -8.74 -3.08 0.96
N ALA A 214 -7.78 -2.31 0.42
CA ALA A 214 -6.49 -2.83 -0.03
C ALA A 214 -5.27 -2.16 0.65
N GLY A 215 -5.49 -1.09 1.43
CA GLY A 215 -4.41 -0.28 1.99
C GLY A 215 -3.56 0.40 0.91
N PHE A 216 -4.15 0.67 -0.25
CA PHE A 216 -3.49 1.30 -1.40
C PHE A 216 -4.07 2.71 -1.58
N GLY A 217 -3.21 3.72 -1.44
CA GLY A 217 -3.61 5.12 -1.44
C GLY A 217 -3.39 5.81 -2.79
N GLU A 218 -3.75 7.08 -2.84
CA GLU A 218 -3.58 7.94 -4.01
C GLU A 218 -2.11 8.04 -4.46
N SER A 219 -1.17 8.14 -3.51
CA SER A 219 0.26 8.29 -3.85
C SER A 219 0.83 7.05 -4.56
N GLU A 220 0.38 5.87 -4.16
CA GLU A 220 0.72 4.60 -4.76
C GLU A 220 0.07 4.46 -6.14
N TYR A 221 -1.19 4.88 -6.27
CA TYR A 221 -1.91 4.87 -7.54
C TYR A 221 -1.28 5.83 -8.56
N ARG A 222 -0.97 7.06 -8.15
CA ARG A 222 -0.25 8.03 -8.99
C ARG A 222 1.11 7.48 -9.45
N ARG A 223 1.83 6.74 -8.60
CA ARG A 223 3.09 6.09 -8.98
C ARG A 223 2.87 5.01 -10.04
N MET A 224 1.77 4.28 -9.97
CA MET A 224 1.37 3.28 -10.97
C MET A 224 1.07 3.97 -12.31
N LEU A 225 0.28 5.06 -12.31
CA LEU A 225 0.05 5.87 -13.51
C LEU A 225 1.36 6.41 -14.09
N GLU A 226 2.25 6.92 -13.24
CA GLU A 226 3.57 7.40 -13.67
C GLU A 226 4.39 6.29 -14.34
N SER A 227 4.38 5.06 -13.81
CA SER A 227 5.04 3.91 -14.44
C SER A 227 4.45 3.58 -15.82
N MET A 228 3.12 3.63 -15.97
CA MET A 228 2.46 3.42 -17.26
C MET A 228 2.90 4.50 -18.28
N LEU A 229 2.92 5.77 -17.87
CA LEU A 229 3.36 6.87 -18.73
C LEU A 229 4.85 6.75 -19.12
N TYR A 230 5.71 6.22 -18.24
CA TYR A 230 7.10 5.94 -18.62
C TYR A 230 7.18 4.85 -19.69
N ARG A 231 6.36 3.80 -19.57
CA ARG A 231 6.32 2.69 -20.54
C ARG A 231 5.87 3.20 -21.91
N GLU A 232 4.78 3.95 -21.96
CA GLU A 232 4.26 4.53 -23.19
C GLU A 232 5.30 5.42 -23.88
N LYS A 233 5.92 6.35 -23.13
CA LYS A 233 6.98 7.21 -23.68
C LYS A 233 8.18 6.43 -24.20
N LEU A 234 8.58 5.37 -23.49
CA LEU A 234 9.70 4.54 -23.92
C LEU A 234 9.35 3.81 -25.23
N GLU A 235 8.14 3.27 -25.34
CA GLU A 235 7.66 2.62 -26.55
C GLU A 235 7.59 3.60 -27.73
N GLU A 236 7.15 4.84 -27.51
CA GLU A 236 7.16 5.89 -28.53
C GLU A 236 8.57 6.18 -29.03
N VAL A 237 9.55 6.32 -28.12
CA VAL A 237 10.95 6.58 -28.49
C VAL A 237 11.55 5.39 -29.24
N ILE A 238 11.29 4.17 -28.79
CA ILE A 238 11.72 2.96 -29.50
C ILE A 238 11.10 2.93 -30.90
N ARG A 239 9.79 3.14 -31.03
CA ARG A 239 9.09 3.16 -32.32
C ARG A 239 9.64 4.24 -33.25
N ALA A 240 9.94 5.43 -32.74
CA ALA A 240 10.52 6.52 -33.53
C ALA A 240 11.98 6.24 -33.96
N GLY A 241 12.70 5.39 -33.22
CA GLY A 241 14.07 4.99 -33.51
C GLY A 241 14.23 3.75 -34.40
N VAL A 242 13.14 3.05 -34.74
CA VAL A 242 13.16 1.90 -35.65
C VAL A 242 12.96 2.38 -37.09
N PRO A 243 13.96 2.20 -37.99
CA PRO A 243 13.86 2.60 -39.40
C PRO A 243 12.94 1.70 -40.23
#